data_AF-A0A847I7X8-F1
#
_entry.id   AF-A0A847I7X8-F1
#
_cell.length_a   1.000
_cell.length_b   1.000
_cell.length_c   1.000
_cell.angle_alpha   90.00
_cell.angle_beta   90.00
_cell.angle_gamma   90.00
#
_symmetry.space_group_name_H-M   'P 1'
#
loop_
_entity.id
_entity.type
_entity.pdbx_description
1 polymer ?
#
loop_
_entity_poly.entity_id
_entity_poly.type
_entity_poly.pdbx_seq_one_letter_code
_entity_poly.pdbx_strand_id
1 'polypeptide(L)'
;MVRRAQKERKALRRARSEAETSLSSRQGSYIPPDREKCKARQWVQAYDDASTVRVQFNLWSLDGLPVDFAIIVQRLGTDGWDDVERYDCCHGHCHLHADGKDSSASIYQLDTQDDVKVALTRAEAESADRARIIRDKER
;
A
#
# COMPACT_ATOMS: atom_id res chain seq x y z
N MET A 1 -18.88 48.96 -4.11
CA MET A 1 -18.15 48.14 -3.11
C MET A 1 -18.59 46.66 -3.06
N VAL A 2 -19.13 46.06 -4.14
CA VAL A 2 -19.66 44.68 -4.14
C VAL A 2 -18.57 43.60 -4.35
N ARG A 3 -17.48 43.95 -5.05
CA ARG A 3 -16.42 43.00 -5.44
C ARG A 3 -15.58 42.47 -4.26
N ARG A 4 -15.49 43.21 -3.15
CA ARG A 4 -14.71 42.81 -1.97
C ARG A 4 -15.43 41.75 -1.14
N ALA A 5 -16.72 41.94 -0.88
CA ALA A 5 -17.56 40.97 -0.18
C ALA A 5 -17.72 39.64 -0.94
N GLN A 6 -17.74 39.66 -2.29
CA GLN A 6 -17.73 38.45 -3.10
C GLN A 6 -16.38 37.70 -3.05
N LYS A 7 -15.25 38.41 -3.01
CA LYS A 7 -13.92 37.81 -2.82
C LYS A 7 -13.79 37.17 -1.44
N GLU A 8 -14.24 37.84 -0.39
CA GLU A 8 -14.21 37.33 0.98
C GLU A 8 -15.08 36.08 1.15
N ARG A 9 -16.30 36.08 0.58
CA ARG A 9 -17.16 34.87 0.57
C ARG A 9 -16.53 33.70 -0.19
N LYS A 10 -15.85 33.96 -1.31
CA LYS A 10 -15.15 32.92 -2.08
C LYS A 10 -13.94 32.37 -1.30
N ALA A 11 -13.19 33.24 -0.63
CA ALA A 11 -12.08 32.84 0.24
C ALA A 11 -12.55 32.02 1.44
N LEU A 12 -13.64 32.43 2.10
CA LEU A 12 -14.28 31.68 3.19
C LEU A 12 -14.77 30.30 2.75
N ARG A 13 -15.39 30.21 1.56
CA ARG A 13 -15.87 28.93 1.03
C ARG A 13 -14.73 28.00 0.66
N ARG A 14 -13.62 28.55 0.15
CA ARG A 14 -12.39 27.80 -0.13
C ARG A 14 -11.71 27.33 1.15
N ALA A 15 -11.52 28.20 2.13
CA ALA A 15 -10.96 27.85 3.42
C ALA A 15 -11.80 26.80 4.16
N ARG A 16 -13.13 26.89 4.05
CA ARG A 16 -14.05 25.88 4.60
C ARG A 16 -13.95 24.55 3.86
N SER A 17 -13.86 24.56 2.53
CA SER A 17 -13.65 23.35 1.73
C SER A 17 -12.28 22.72 2.02
N GLU A 18 -11.23 23.52 2.18
CA GLU A 18 -9.87 23.06 2.53
C GLU A 18 -9.84 22.51 3.95
N ALA A 19 -10.54 23.14 4.91
CA ALA A 19 -10.70 22.63 6.26
C ALA A 19 -11.55 21.35 6.31
N GLU A 20 -12.65 21.26 5.55
CA GLU A 20 -13.48 20.06 5.44
C GLU A 20 -12.73 18.91 4.74
N THR A 21 -11.86 19.22 3.77
CA THR A 21 -10.95 18.24 3.15
C THR A 21 -9.89 17.78 4.14
N SER A 22 -9.31 18.69 4.93
CA SER A 22 -8.32 18.38 5.96
C SER A 22 -8.91 17.63 7.17
N LEU A 23 -10.18 17.87 7.51
CA LEU A 23 -10.89 17.19 8.60
C LEU A 23 -11.49 15.84 8.14
N SER A 24 -11.78 15.68 6.84
CA SER A 24 -12.24 14.42 6.26
C SER A 24 -11.10 13.52 5.74
N SER A 25 -9.90 14.07 5.52
CA SER A 25 -8.73 13.26 5.17
C SER A 25 -8.26 12.49 6.40
N ARG A 26 -8.79 11.28 6.58
CA ARG A 26 -8.19 10.18 7.34
C ARG A 26 -6.91 9.68 6.66
N GLN A 27 -6.11 10.59 6.13
CA GLN A 27 -4.89 10.27 5.40
C GLN A 27 -3.75 10.18 6.39
N GLY A 28 -3.04 9.06 6.41
CA GLY A 28 -1.89 8.93 7.31
C GLY A 28 -0.83 9.97 7.01
N SER A 29 -0.14 10.44 8.04
CA SER A 29 0.84 11.52 7.91
C SER A 29 2.23 11.06 7.45
N TYR A 30 2.48 9.75 7.38
CA TYR A 30 3.79 9.23 7.02
C TYR A 30 4.10 9.45 5.54
N ILE A 31 5.23 10.10 5.28
CA ILE A 31 5.77 10.28 3.94
C ILE A 31 7.03 9.41 3.83
N PRO A 32 7.04 8.35 3.01
CA PRO A 32 8.21 7.51 2.85
C PRO A 32 9.37 8.33 2.25
N PRO A 33 10.63 8.04 2.63
CA PRO A 33 11.80 8.63 2.00
C PRO A 33 11.91 8.18 0.54
N ASP A 34 12.72 8.92 -0.22
CA ASP A 34 13.05 8.55 -1.59
C ASP A 34 13.70 7.15 -1.66
N ARG A 35 13.14 6.26 -2.49
CA ARG A 35 13.60 4.88 -2.66
C ARG A 35 15.05 4.80 -3.14
N GLU A 36 15.53 5.79 -3.90
CA GLU A 36 16.93 5.86 -4.36
C GLU A 36 17.93 6.00 -3.20
N LYS A 37 17.48 6.53 -2.07
CA LYS A 37 18.28 6.69 -0.84
C LYS A 37 18.19 5.47 0.07
N CYS A 38 17.38 4.47 -0.30
CA CYS A 38 17.10 3.31 0.53
C CYS A 38 17.86 2.08 0.02
N LYS A 39 18.16 1.17 0.95
CA LYS A 39 18.63 -0.16 0.59
C LYS A 39 17.44 -1.02 0.16
N ALA A 40 17.41 -1.39 -1.12
CA ALA A 40 16.41 -2.31 -1.66
C ALA A 40 16.81 -3.77 -1.40
N ARG A 41 15.83 -4.60 -1.05
CA ARG A 41 15.95 -6.06 -0.99
C ARG A 41 14.72 -6.68 -1.64
N GLN A 42 14.97 -7.64 -2.54
CA GLN A 42 13.92 -8.39 -3.20
C GLN A 42 14.17 -9.89 -3.05
N TRP A 43 13.11 -10.66 -2.79
CA TRP A 43 13.15 -12.12 -2.81
C TRP A 43 11.76 -12.68 -3.10
N VAL A 44 11.72 -13.99 -3.36
CA VAL A 44 10.50 -14.73 -3.67
C VAL A 44 10.44 -15.96 -2.77
N GLN A 45 9.24 -16.30 -2.32
CA GLN A 45 8.96 -17.51 -1.57
C GLN A 45 7.87 -18.32 -2.29
N ALA A 46 8.19 -19.57 -2.67
CA ALA A 46 7.21 -20.51 -3.22
C ALA A 46 6.31 -21.06 -2.11
N TYR A 47 5.04 -21.33 -2.43
CA TYR A 47 4.04 -21.82 -1.48
C TYR A 47 3.51 -23.23 -1.83
N ASP A 48 3.97 -23.80 -2.93
CA ASP A 48 3.65 -25.14 -3.40
C ASP A 48 4.87 -25.83 -4.04
N ASP A 49 4.86 -27.16 -4.07
CA ASP A 49 5.99 -27.96 -4.58
C ASP A 49 6.19 -27.79 -6.10
N ALA A 50 5.09 -27.55 -6.82
CA ALA A 50 5.11 -27.29 -8.26
C ALA A 50 5.55 -25.85 -8.59
N SER A 51 5.75 -24.98 -7.59
CA SER A 51 6.07 -23.56 -7.77
C SER A 51 5.09 -22.86 -8.73
N THR A 52 3.80 -23.10 -8.54
CA THR A 52 2.71 -22.43 -9.25
C THR A 52 2.11 -21.28 -8.44
N VAL A 53 2.38 -21.21 -7.14
CA VAL A 53 1.97 -20.10 -6.27
C VAL A 53 3.18 -19.58 -5.51
N ARG A 54 3.39 -18.26 -5.52
CA ARG A 54 4.50 -17.63 -4.81
C ARG A 54 4.14 -16.27 -4.26
N VAL A 55 4.96 -15.78 -3.33
CA VAL A 55 4.92 -14.40 -2.85
C VAL A 55 6.25 -13.73 -3.15
N GLN A 56 6.21 -12.59 -3.85
CA GLN A 56 7.35 -11.73 -4.05
C GLN A 56 7.36 -10.63 -3.00
N PHE A 57 8.50 -10.42 -2.36
CA PHE A 57 8.72 -9.37 -1.38
C PHE A 57 9.69 -8.35 -1.96
N ASN A 58 9.31 -7.07 -1.92
CA ASN A 58 10.15 -5.93 -2.25
C ASN A 58 10.18 -5.01 -1.03
N LEU A 59 11.35 -4.82 -0.44
CA LEU A 59 11.52 -4.08 0.80
C LEU A 59 12.55 -2.97 0.60
N TRP A 60 12.24 -1.77 1.07
CA TRP A 60 13.17 -0.65 1.14
C TRP A 60 13.44 -0.33 2.61
N SER A 61 14.71 -0.15 2.94
CA SER A 61 15.14 0.18 4.30
C SER A 61 16.09 1.37 4.32
N LEU A 62 15.96 2.20 5.35
CA LEU A 62 16.86 3.30 5.66
C LEU A 62 17.40 3.07 7.08
N ASP A 63 18.72 3.15 7.25
CA ASP A 63 19.40 2.91 8.53
C ASP A 63 19.03 1.58 9.21
N GLY A 64 18.80 0.54 8.40
CA GLY A 64 18.43 -0.80 8.87
C GLY A 64 16.96 -0.97 9.26
N LEU A 65 16.14 0.06 9.12
CA LEU A 65 14.72 0.03 9.43
C LEU A 65 13.88 0.06 8.14
N PRO A 66 12.79 -0.73 8.03
CA PRO A 66 11.93 -0.66 6.86
C PRO A 66 11.20 0.69 6.80
N VAL A 67 11.08 1.22 5.58
CA VAL A 67 10.47 2.53 5.30
C VAL A 67 9.43 2.45 4.18
N ASP A 68 9.48 1.40 3.36
CA ASP A 68 8.53 1.14 2.29
C ASP A 68 8.60 -0.35 1.92
N PHE A 69 7.50 -0.91 1.42
CA PHE A 69 7.45 -2.27 0.92
C PHE A 69 6.37 -2.45 -0.15
N ALA A 70 6.54 -3.51 -0.95
CA ALA A 70 5.50 -4.08 -1.79
C ALA A 70 5.59 -5.61 -1.72
N ILE A 71 4.51 -6.25 -1.27
CA ILE A 71 4.37 -7.71 -1.22
C ILE A 71 3.33 -8.13 -2.25
N ILE A 72 3.68 -9.05 -3.13
CA ILE A 72 2.86 -9.43 -4.28
C ILE A 72 2.63 -10.94 -4.24
N VAL A 73 1.38 -11.34 -4.12
CA VAL A 73 0.94 -12.74 -4.26
C VAL A 73 0.75 -13.02 -5.74
N GLN A 74 1.45 -14.03 -6.25
CA GLN A 74 1.47 -14.36 -7.67
C GLN A 74 1.08 -15.82 -7.90
N ARG A 75 0.40 -16.05 -9.02
CA ARG A 75 0.06 -17.37 -9.52
C ARG A 75 0.68 -17.56 -10.91
N LEU A 76 1.07 -18.78 -11.24
CA LEU A 76 1.53 -19.13 -12.57
C LEU A 76 0.31 -19.30 -13.49
N GLY A 77 0.15 -18.37 -14.43
CA GLY A 77 -0.81 -18.43 -15.53
C GLY A 77 -0.20 -19.03 -16.80
N THR A 78 -0.95 -18.95 -17.90
CA THR A 78 -0.52 -19.45 -19.21
C THR A 78 0.62 -18.65 -19.83
N ASP A 79 0.65 -17.34 -19.57
CA ASP A 79 1.59 -16.39 -20.18
C ASP A 79 2.70 -15.93 -19.22
N GLY A 80 2.77 -16.50 -18.02
CA GLY A 80 3.75 -16.14 -17.01
C GLY A 80 3.14 -16.02 -15.61
N TRP A 81 3.70 -15.13 -14.80
CA TRP A 81 3.22 -14.89 -13.44
C TRP A 81 2.18 -13.78 -13.45
N ASP A 82 1.00 -14.08 -12.92
CA ASP A 82 -0.10 -13.15 -12.73
C ASP A 82 -0.09 -12.61 -11.29
N ASP A 83 -0.18 -11.29 -11.14
CA ASP A 83 -0.33 -10.63 -9.84
C ASP A 83 -1.79 -10.79 -9.37
N VAL A 84 -1.99 -11.57 -8.30
CA VAL A 84 -3.33 -11.82 -7.74
C VAL A 84 -3.68 -10.76 -6.70
N GLU A 85 -2.75 -10.47 -5.81
CA GLU A 85 -2.91 -9.43 -4.79
C GLU A 85 -1.58 -8.73 -4.54
N ARG A 86 -1.65 -7.43 -4.29
CA ARG A 86 -0.49 -6.61 -3.93
C ARG A 86 -0.80 -5.78 -2.69
N TYR A 87 0.12 -5.83 -1.74
CA TYR A 87 0.13 -5.04 -0.52
C TYR A 87 1.26 -4.03 -0.62
N ASP A 88 1.00 -2.73 -0.55
CA ASP A 88 2.05 -1.72 -0.65
C ASP A 88 1.81 -0.47 0.20
N CYS A 89 2.90 0.22 0.52
CA CYS A 89 2.85 1.49 1.23
C CYS A 89 2.80 2.66 0.24
N CYS A 90 1.76 3.48 0.33
CA CYS A 90 1.63 4.69 -0.47
C CYS A 90 0.79 5.74 0.26
N HIS A 91 1.10 7.03 0.08
CA HIS A 91 0.26 8.14 0.56
C HIS A 91 -0.14 8.08 2.05
N GLY A 92 0.74 7.58 2.93
CA GLY A 92 0.44 7.42 4.36
C GLY A 92 -0.43 6.22 4.70
N HIS A 93 -0.55 5.23 3.81
CA HIS A 93 -1.33 4.02 4.06
C HIS A 93 -0.65 2.77 3.51
N CYS A 94 -0.95 1.64 4.14
CA CYS A 94 -0.84 0.34 3.48
C CYS A 94 -2.12 0.08 2.70
N HIS A 95 -1.98 -0.27 1.43
CA HIS A 95 -3.10 -0.59 0.54
C HIS A 95 -3.10 -2.06 0.16
N LEU A 96 -4.29 -2.58 -0.11
CA LEU A 96 -4.50 -3.85 -0.79
C LEU A 96 -5.06 -3.58 -2.19
N HIS A 97 -4.33 -4.03 -3.19
CA HIS A 97 -4.74 -4.13 -4.58
C HIS A 97 -5.11 -5.59 -4.85
N ALA A 98 -6.37 -5.87 -5.16
CA ALA A 98 -6.81 -7.23 -5.51
C ALA A 98 -7.12 -7.30 -7.00
N ASP A 99 -6.79 -8.42 -7.62
CA ASP A 99 -7.07 -8.68 -9.03
C ASP A 99 -8.56 -8.49 -9.36
N GLY A 100 -8.83 -7.92 -10.53
CA GLY A 100 -10.17 -7.55 -10.98
C GLY A 100 -10.81 -6.36 -10.26
N LYS A 101 -10.10 -5.63 -9.40
CA LYS A 101 -10.58 -4.39 -8.79
C LYS A 101 -9.77 -3.18 -9.24
N ASP A 102 -10.47 -2.18 -9.80
CA ASP A 102 -9.87 -0.91 -10.23
C ASP A 102 -9.42 -0.01 -9.06
N SER A 103 -9.80 -0.34 -7.83
CA SER A 103 -9.50 0.46 -6.64
C SER A 103 -8.73 -0.34 -5.61
N SER A 104 -7.79 0.33 -4.96
CA SER A 104 -7.11 -0.19 -3.78
C SER A 104 -7.92 0.11 -2.52
N ALA A 105 -7.90 -0.85 -1.59
CA ALA A 105 -8.47 -0.66 -0.26
C ALA A 105 -7.36 -0.22 0.70
N SER A 106 -7.55 0.89 1.39
CA SER A 106 -6.69 1.24 2.52
C SER A 106 -6.96 0.26 3.67
N ILE A 107 -5.94 -0.52 4.05
CA ILE A 107 -6.04 -1.56 5.09
C ILE A 107 -5.33 -1.16 6.39
N TYR A 108 -4.40 -0.19 6.33
CA TYR A 108 -3.71 0.32 7.50
C TYR A 108 -3.27 1.78 7.29
N GLN A 109 -3.42 2.62 8.32
CA GLN A 109 -2.92 3.99 8.30
C GLN A 109 -1.48 4.03 8.80
N LEU A 110 -0.65 4.86 8.17
CA LEU A 110 0.75 5.06 8.50
C LEU A 110 0.95 6.52 8.89
N ASP A 111 1.23 6.78 10.16
CA ASP A 111 1.54 8.12 10.66
C ASP A 111 3.04 8.28 10.95
N THR A 112 3.71 7.17 11.22
CA THR A 112 5.12 7.07 11.59
C THR A 112 5.84 5.95 10.84
N GLN A 113 7.17 5.94 10.93
CA GLN A 113 7.97 4.83 10.39
C GLN A 113 7.69 3.50 11.11
N ASP A 114 7.36 3.54 12.41
CA ASP A 114 7.05 2.32 13.15
C ASP A 114 5.74 1.68 12.67
N ASP A 115 4.80 2.49 12.18
CA ASP A 115 3.59 1.96 11.53
C ASP A 115 3.91 1.16 10.28
N VAL A 116 4.97 1.52 9.53
CA VAL A 116 5.43 0.75 8.36
C VAL A 116 5.90 -0.65 8.79
N LYS A 117 6.61 -0.77 9.91
CA LYS A 117 7.03 -2.07 10.46
C LYS A 117 5.82 -2.93 10.81
N VAL A 118 4.84 -2.34 11.50
CA VAL A 118 3.62 -3.05 11.89
C VAL A 118 2.82 -3.47 10.66
N ALA A 119 2.67 -2.59 9.68
CA ALA A 119 1.99 -2.87 8.42
C ALA A 119 2.70 -3.98 7.64
N LEU A 120 4.03 -3.97 7.59
CA LEU A 120 4.82 -5.00 6.94
C LEU A 120 4.53 -6.37 7.55
N THR A 121 4.63 -6.52 8.87
CA THR A 121 4.36 -7.80 9.54
C THR A 121 2.94 -8.30 9.29
N ARG A 122 1.94 -7.40 9.22
CA ARG A 122 0.56 -7.77 8.88
C ARG A 122 0.43 -8.22 7.42
N ALA A 123 0.97 -7.44 6.49
CA ALA A 123 0.95 -7.77 5.08
C ALA A 123 1.69 -9.08 4.77
N GLU A 124 2.79 -9.38 5.48
CA GLU A 124 3.49 -10.67 5.40
C GLU A 124 2.58 -11.83 5.82
N ALA A 125 1.85 -11.69 6.94
CA ALA A 125 0.92 -12.72 7.40
C ALA A 125 -0.28 -12.89 6.44
N GLU A 126 -0.90 -11.79 6.03
CA GLU A 126 -2.07 -11.79 5.13
C GLU A 126 -1.73 -12.36 3.74
N SER A 127 -0.60 -11.95 3.16
CA SER A 127 -0.13 -12.50 1.88
C SER A 127 0.22 -13.99 1.96
N ALA A 128 0.79 -14.45 3.08
CA ALA A 128 1.08 -15.86 3.30
C ALA A 128 -0.21 -16.69 3.39
N ASP A 129 -1.20 -16.23 4.14
CA ASP A 129 -2.51 -16.88 4.23
C ASP A 129 -3.22 -16.88 2.89
N ARG A 130 -3.13 -15.78 2.13
CA ARG A 130 -3.70 -15.71 0.80
C ARG A 130 -3.07 -16.72 -0.16
N ALA A 131 -1.75 -16.81 -0.18
CA ALA A 131 -1.02 -17.77 -1.02
C ALA A 131 -1.42 -19.21 -0.68
N ARG A 132 -1.61 -19.55 0.60
CA ARG A 132 -2.12 -20.87 1.03
C ARG A 132 -3.53 -21.13 0.52
N ILE A 133 -4.44 -20.15 0.62
CA ILE A 133 -5.82 -20.29 0.12
C ILE A 133 -5.83 -20.53 -1.39
N ILE A 134 -4.97 -19.86 -2.16
CA ILE A 134 -4.89 -20.07 -3.61
C ILE A 134 -4.37 -21.48 -3.89
N ARG A 135 -3.25 -21.87 -3.27
CA ARG A 135 -2.70 -23.22 -3.40
C ARG A 135 -3.73 -24.32 -3.13
N ASP A 136 -4.49 -24.19 -2.05
CA ASP A 136 -5.43 -25.23 -1.62
C ASP A 136 -6.67 -25.32 -2.51
N LYS A 137 -6.98 -24.28 -3.29
CA LYS A 137 -8.07 -24.30 -4.29
C LYS A 137 -7.66 -24.96 -5.61
N GLU A 138 -6.37 -24.99 -5.91
CA GLU A 138 -5.82 -25.56 -7.15
C GLU A 138 -5.44 -27.06 -7.00
N ARG A 139 -5.67 -27.64 -5.81
CA ARG A 139 -5.52 -29.07 -5.52
C ARG A 139 -6.83 -29.83 -5.70
#